data_AF-A0A385SWU5-F1
#
_entry.id   AF-A0A385SWU5-F1
#
_cell.length_a   1.000
_cell.length_b   1.000
_cell.length_c   1.000
_cell.angle_alpha   90.00
_cell.angle_beta   90.00
_cell.angle_gamma   90.00
#
_symmetry.space_group_name_H-M   'P 1'
#
loop_
_entity.id
_entity.type
_entity.pdbx_description
1 polymer ?
#
loop_
_entity_poly.entity_id
_entity_poly.type
_entity_poly.pdbx_seq_one_letter_code
_entity_poly.pdbx_strand_id
1 'polypeptide(L)'
;MLPDKNELAKRYANLPNDQLLDILYHQDDYTAEAIEAVKAEINTRKIGVDELETFTVEKKVSKIINEENARAPLSLRAKLFFFFAWFVPVAPLAFGMNYREDGFTTKLWQSRFFRITGVVSLIVSALLSVWLELGDPGAFGLLAVLFGVSYSLDPKKKMTVESET
;
A
#
# COMPACT_ATOMS: atom_id res chain seq x y z
N MET A 1 -23.66 6.74 26.34
CA MET A 1 -23.22 7.67 27.40
C MET A 1 -21.89 8.23 26.98
N LEU A 2 -21.76 9.56 26.94
CA LEU A 2 -20.45 10.19 26.71
C LEU A 2 -19.63 10.03 28.00
N PRO A 3 -18.34 9.65 27.92
CA PRO A 3 -17.49 9.48 29.09
C PRO A 3 -17.33 10.81 29.84
N ASP A 4 -17.28 10.74 31.18
CA ASP A 4 -17.12 11.92 32.03
C ASP A 4 -15.71 12.54 31.88
N LYS A 5 -15.59 13.85 32.10
CA LYS A 5 -14.35 14.62 31.89
C LYS A 5 -13.17 14.08 32.71
N ASN A 6 -13.45 13.57 33.92
CA ASN A 6 -12.47 12.94 34.80
C ASN A 6 -11.99 11.57 34.31
N GLU A 7 -12.85 10.83 33.62
CA GLU A 7 -12.53 9.52 33.07
C GLU A 7 -11.65 9.66 31.82
N LEU A 8 -11.94 10.65 30.98
CA LEU A 8 -11.10 11.03 29.83
C LEU A 8 -9.71 11.46 30.25
N ALA A 9 -9.59 12.32 31.27
CA ALA A 9 -8.29 12.75 31.79
C ALA A 9 -7.43 11.58 32.29
N LYS A 10 -8.01 10.64 33.06
CA LYS A 10 -7.30 9.43 33.49
C LYS A 10 -6.88 8.54 32.34
N ARG A 11 -7.69 8.46 31.29
CA ARG A 11 -7.39 7.66 30.10
C ARG A 11 -6.23 8.26 29.32
N TYR A 12 -6.22 9.57 29.12
CA TYR A 12 -5.19 10.30 28.38
C TYR A 12 -3.87 10.41 29.15
N ALA A 13 -3.91 10.44 30.49
CA ALA A 13 -2.72 10.36 31.33
C ALA A 13 -1.90 9.08 31.11
N ASN A 14 -2.52 7.99 30.63
CA ASN A 14 -1.82 6.73 30.35
C ASN A 14 -1.34 6.60 28.89
N LEU A 15 -1.68 7.55 28.01
CA LEU A 15 -1.27 7.48 26.60
C LEU A 15 0.17 7.99 26.42
N PRO A 16 0.92 7.44 25.45
CA PRO A 16 2.21 7.99 25.03
C PRO A 16 2.02 9.34 24.30
N ASN A 17 3.07 10.15 24.26
CA ASN A 17 3.04 11.50 23.69
C ASN A 17 2.58 11.50 22.23
N ASP A 18 3.04 10.55 21.42
CA ASP A 18 2.68 10.41 20.01
C ASP A 18 1.16 10.25 19.81
N GLN A 19 0.49 9.54 20.72
CA GLN A 19 -0.96 9.34 20.65
C GLN A 19 -1.74 10.58 21.09
N LEU A 20 -1.23 11.34 22.06
CA LEU A 20 -1.81 12.63 22.44
C LEU A 20 -1.72 13.64 21.29
N LEU A 21 -0.59 13.66 20.59
CA LEU A 21 -0.37 14.49 19.42
C LEU A 21 -1.23 14.05 18.23
N ASP A 22 -1.45 12.75 18.04
CA ASP A 22 -2.32 12.22 16.99
C ASP A 22 -3.80 12.59 17.20
N ILE A 23 -4.28 12.60 18.46
CA ILE A 23 -5.63 13.08 18.80
C ILE A 23 -5.77 14.58 18.51
N LEU A 24 -4.75 15.37 18.82
CA LEU A 24 -4.75 16.81 18.53
C LEU A 24 -4.72 17.09 17.01
N TYR A 25 -4.04 16.23 16.25
CA TYR A 25 -3.97 16.33 14.80
C TYR A 25 -5.34 16.03 14.14
N HIS A 26 -6.09 15.06 14.65
CA HIS A 26 -7.43 14.68 14.16
C HIS A 26 -8.56 15.32 14.97
N GLN A 27 -8.40 16.58 15.39
CA GLN A 27 -9.32 17.25 16.32
C GLN A 27 -10.79 17.32 15.87
N ASP A 28 -11.07 17.16 14.57
CA ASP A 28 -12.43 17.10 14.01
C ASP A 28 -13.16 15.77 14.31
N ASP A 29 -12.42 14.69 14.59
CA ASP A 29 -12.96 13.36 14.88
C ASP A 29 -13.34 13.17 16.37
N TYR A 30 -13.03 14.15 17.22
CA TYR A 30 -13.18 14.05 18.67
C TYR A 30 -14.11 15.12 19.25
N THR A 31 -14.67 14.84 20.44
CA THR A 31 -15.48 15.81 21.17
C THR A 31 -14.61 16.95 21.71
N ALA A 32 -15.18 18.15 21.81
CA ALA A 32 -14.47 19.32 22.38
C ALA A 32 -13.91 19.04 23.79
N GLU A 33 -14.64 18.27 24.60
CA GLU A 33 -14.22 17.84 25.94
C GLU A 33 -12.98 16.95 25.92
N ALA A 34 -12.86 16.06 24.93
CA ALA A 34 -11.68 15.22 24.73
C ALA A 34 -10.47 16.05 24.31
N ILE A 35 -10.66 17.02 23.41
CA ILE A 35 -9.59 17.92 22.96
C ILE A 35 -9.08 18.80 24.09
N GLU A 36 -9.97 19.33 24.95
CA GLU A 36 -9.56 20.07 26.14
C GLU A 36 -8.73 19.21 27.11
N ALA A 37 -9.15 17.97 27.36
CA ALA A 37 -8.43 17.06 28.24
C ALA A 37 -7.03 16.71 27.70
N VAL A 38 -6.90 16.49 26.39
CA VAL A 38 -5.61 16.26 25.73
C VAL A 38 -4.72 17.50 25.80
N LYS A 39 -5.25 18.70 25.52
CA LYS A 39 -4.48 19.97 25.63
C LYS A 39 -3.98 20.19 27.06
N ALA A 40 -4.80 19.89 28.07
CA ALA A 40 -4.40 19.99 29.47
C ALA A 40 -3.26 19.00 29.81
N GLU A 41 -3.33 17.77 29.30
CA GLU A 41 -2.29 16.75 29.51
C GLU A 41 -0.97 17.11 28.81
N ILE A 42 -1.03 17.59 27.56
CA ILE A 42 0.13 18.06 26.78
C ILE A 42 0.84 19.21 27.52
N ASN A 43 0.07 20.18 28.03
CA ASN A 43 0.60 21.27 28.85
C ASN A 43 1.23 20.78 30.16
N THR A 44 0.62 19.78 30.81
CA THR A 44 1.14 19.17 32.03
C THR A 44 2.48 18.48 31.80
N ARG A 45 2.63 17.82 30.65
CA ARG A 45 3.87 17.14 30.23
C ARG A 45 4.93 18.07 29.65
N LYS A 46 4.60 19.36 29.44
CA LYS A 46 5.49 20.36 28.83
C LYS A 46 6.04 19.90 27.47
N ILE A 47 5.21 19.24 26.67
CA ILE A 47 5.55 18.91 25.28
C ILE A 47 5.77 20.22 24.55
N GLY A 48 7.00 20.43 24.07
CA GLY A 48 7.42 21.69 23.47
C GLY A 48 6.75 21.93 22.11
N VAL A 49 6.71 23.19 21.68
CA VAL A 49 6.28 23.56 20.33
C VAL A 49 7.13 22.85 19.27
N ASP A 50 8.42 22.67 19.54
CA ASP A 50 9.35 21.95 18.66
C ASP A 50 8.97 20.47 18.45
N GLU A 51 8.47 19.78 19.49
CA GLU A 51 8.00 18.39 19.38
C GLU A 51 6.70 18.31 18.58
N LEU A 52 5.82 19.31 18.73
CA LEU A 52 4.58 19.45 17.96
C LEU A 52 4.85 19.68 16.46
N GLU A 53 5.79 20.58 16.15
CA GLU A 53 6.22 20.85 14.78
C GLU A 53 6.90 19.64 14.17
N THR A 54 7.78 18.96 14.91
CA THR A 54 8.44 17.74 14.44
C THR A 54 7.43 16.65 14.11
N PHE A 55 6.45 16.38 14.99
CA PHE A 55 5.42 15.37 14.76
C PHE A 55 4.52 15.69 13.55
N THR A 56 4.13 16.95 13.39
CA THR A 56 3.30 17.37 12.24
C THR A 56 4.07 17.29 10.93
N VAL A 57 5.37 17.63 10.92
CA VAL A 57 6.25 17.47 9.76
C VAL A 57 6.44 15.98 9.45
N GLU A 58 6.74 15.13 10.43
CA GLU A 58 6.90 13.69 10.26
C GLU A 58 5.65 13.02 9.71
N LYS A 59 4.46 13.37 10.22
CA LYS A 59 3.18 12.85 9.71
C LYS A 59 2.91 13.29 8.28
N LYS A 60 3.18 14.56 7.93
CA LYS A 60 3.02 15.07 6.56
C LYS A 60 4.00 14.39 5.61
N VAL A 61 5.26 14.26 5.99
CA VAL A 61 6.31 13.58 5.21
C VAL A 61 5.95 12.11 5.01
N SER A 62 5.52 11.41 6.06
CA SER A 62 5.09 10.02 5.98
C SER A 62 3.89 9.84 5.06
N LYS A 63 2.93 10.78 5.08
CA LYS A 63 1.79 10.77 4.16
C LYS A 63 2.23 10.95 2.71
N ILE A 64 3.11 11.91 2.43
CA ILE A 64 3.67 12.15 1.10
C ILE A 64 4.44 10.91 0.60
N ILE A 65 5.32 10.35 1.43
CA ILE A 65 6.08 9.13 1.11
C ILE A 65 5.13 7.96 0.83
N ASN A 66 4.07 7.79 1.63
CA ASN A 66 3.09 6.74 1.41
C ASN A 66 2.29 6.95 0.11
N GLU A 67 1.94 8.19 -0.25
CA GLU A 67 1.27 8.52 -1.51
C GLU A 67 2.19 8.29 -2.72
N GLU A 68 3.46 8.67 -2.62
CA GLU A 68 4.47 8.40 -3.65
C GLU A 68 4.71 6.89 -3.81
N ASN A 69 4.85 6.18 -2.69
CA ASN A 69 5.01 4.73 -2.67
C ASN A 69 3.77 4.03 -3.23
N ALA A 70 2.56 4.46 -2.87
CA ALA A 70 1.33 3.87 -3.38
C ALA A 70 1.25 3.88 -4.92
N ARG A 71 1.82 4.91 -5.56
CA ARG A 71 1.81 5.09 -7.02
C ARG A 71 3.03 4.51 -7.73
N ALA A 72 4.06 4.09 -6.99
CA ALA A 72 5.29 3.59 -7.58
C ALA A 72 5.02 2.31 -8.41
N PRO A 73 5.28 2.31 -9.73
CA PRO A 73 5.03 1.15 -10.57
C PRO A 73 6.06 0.05 -10.32
N LEU A 74 5.70 -1.16 -10.70
CA LEU A 74 6.59 -2.31 -10.70
C LEU A 74 7.62 -2.18 -11.82
N SER A 75 8.89 -2.46 -11.51
CA SER A 75 9.95 -2.48 -12.51
C SER A 75 9.72 -3.59 -13.53
N LEU A 76 10.24 -3.43 -14.75
CA LEU A 76 10.11 -4.43 -15.81
C LEU A 76 10.64 -5.81 -15.39
N ARG A 77 11.77 -5.83 -14.66
CA ARG A 77 12.35 -7.07 -14.12
C ARG A 77 11.42 -7.76 -13.13
N ALA A 78 10.77 -6.99 -12.26
CA ALA A 78 9.80 -7.54 -11.33
C ALA A 78 8.54 -8.05 -12.06
N LYS A 79 8.08 -7.36 -13.11
CA LYS A 79 6.96 -7.84 -13.94
C LYS A 79 7.27 -9.18 -14.61
N LEU A 80 8.48 -9.31 -15.17
CA LEU A 80 8.98 -10.58 -15.71
C LEU A 80 9.02 -11.65 -14.63
N PHE A 81 9.56 -11.33 -13.45
CA PHE A 81 9.62 -12.25 -12.32
C PHE A 81 8.21 -12.76 -11.97
N PHE A 82 7.22 -11.90 -11.76
CA PHE A 82 5.86 -12.35 -11.41
C PHE A 82 5.16 -13.09 -12.53
N PHE A 83 5.41 -12.75 -13.80
CA PHE A 83 4.84 -13.46 -14.94
C PHE A 83 5.38 -14.89 -15.07
N PHE A 84 6.68 -15.08 -14.84
CA PHE A 84 7.33 -16.39 -14.92
C PHE A 84 7.39 -17.15 -13.59
N ALA A 85 7.04 -16.54 -12.46
CA ALA A 85 7.07 -17.15 -11.12
C ALA A 85 5.94 -18.17 -10.85
N TRP A 86 5.33 -18.75 -11.89
CA TRP A 86 4.34 -19.80 -11.74
C TRP A 86 4.91 -21.07 -11.07
N PHE A 87 6.23 -21.28 -11.12
CA PHE A 87 6.90 -22.42 -10.47
C PHE A 87 7.12 -22.24 -8.95
N VAL A 88 7.00 -21.02 -8.41
CA VAL A 88 7.15 -20.75 -6.97
C VAL A 88 5.88 -20.11 -6.42
N PRO A 89 4.92 -20.89 -5.90
CA PRO A 89 3.66 -20.33 -5.39
C PRO A 89 3.86 -19.47 -4.13
N VAL A 90 4.94 -19.69 -3.36
CA VAL A 90 5.16 -19.04 -2.05
C VAL A 90 5.80 -17.65 -2.16
N ALA A 91 6.79 -17.47 -3.06
CA ALA A 91 7.51 -16.20 -3.17
C ALA A 91 6.58 -15.00 -3.48
N PRO A 92 5.61 -15.10 -4.42
CA PRO A 92 4.70 -14.00 -4.70
C PRO A 92 3.79 -13.60 -3.54
N LEU A 93 3.51 -14.52 -2.62
CA LEU A 93 2.70 -14.23 -1.43
C LEU A 93 3.49 -13.39 -0.42
N ALA A 94 4.75 -13.73 -0.18
CA ALA A 94 5.63 -12.97 0.70
C ALA A 94 5.84 -11.53 0.19
N PHE A 95 6.13 -11.35 -1.10
CA PHE A 95 6.22 -10.01 -1.69
C PHE A 95 4.90 -9.24 -1.60
N GLY A 96 3.76 -9.92 -1.74
CA GLY A 96 2.45 -9.30 -1.59
C GLY A 96 2.16 -8.79 -0.17
N MET A 97 2.66 -9.48 0.86
CA MET A 97 2.55 -9.02 2.24
C MET A 97 3.41 -7.78 2.48
N ASN A 98 4.68 -7.82 2.07
CA ASN A 98 5.58 -6.68 2.20
C ASN A 98 5.05 -5.44 1.47
N TYR A 99 4.55 -5.58 0.23
CA TYR A 99 3.94 -4.44 -0.48
C TYR A 99 2.68 -3.89 0.19
N ARG A 100 1.95 -4.70 0.95
CA ARG A 100 0.78 -4.24 1.70
C ARG A 100 1.20 -3.47 2.95
N GLU A 101 2.23 -3.95 3.66
CA GLU A 101 2.78 -3.33 4.85
C GLU A 101 3.45 -1.98 4.52
N ASP A 102 4.17 -1.92 3.40
CA ASP A 102 4.86 -0.72 2.93
C ASP A 102 3.96 0.27 2.16
N GLY A 103 2.65 0.00 2.04
CA GLY A 103 1.70 0.88 1.33
C GLY A 103 1.84 0.91 -0.21
N PHE A 104 2.62 0.02 -0.82
CA PHE A 104 2.81 -0.11 -2.27
C PHE A 104 1.60 -0.74 -2.99
N THR A 105 0.45 -0.05 -2.97
CA THR A 105 -0.81 -0.56 -3.55
C THR A 105 -0.74 -0.86 -5.05
N THR A 106 -0.07 -0.01 -5.84
CA THR A 106 0.10 -0.24 -7.29
C THR A 106 0.98 -1.46 -7.56
N LYS A 107 2.08 -1.62 -6.83
CA LYS A 107 2.97 -2.81 -6.99
C LYS A 107 2.25 -4.09 -6.62
N LEU A 108 1.45 -4.08 -5.55
CA LEU A 108 0.65 -5.23 -5.13
C LEU A 108 -0.36 -5.64 -6.20
N TRP A 109 -1.01 -4.67 -6.85
CA TRP A 109 -1.99 -4.98 -7.87
C TRP A 109 -1.33 -5.44 -9.17
N GLN A 110 -0.24 -4.80 -9.60
CA GLN A 110 0.53 -5.24 -10.75
C GLN A 110 1.14 -6.63 -10.54
N SER A 111 1.67 -6.94 -9.36
CA SER A 111 2.22 -8.28 -9.09
C SER A 111 1.15 -9.37 -9.17
N ARG A 112 -0.06 -9.11 -8.65
CA ARG A 112 -1.21 -10.01 -8.80
C ARG A 112 -1.63 -10.17 -10.26
N PHE A 113 -1.72 -9.07 -11.01
CA PHE A 113 -2.07 -9.08 -12.42
C PHE A 113 -1.09 -9.95 -13.22
N PHE A 114 0.21 -9.65 -13.15
CA PHE A 114 1.24 -10.38 -13.89
C PHE A 114 1.34 -11.85 -13.47
N ARG A 115 1.08 -12.17 -12.19
CA ARG A 115 1.01 -13.57 -11.73
C ARG A 115 -0.16 -14.33 -12.37
N ILE A 116 -1.35 -13.75 -12.36
CA ILE A 116 -2.54 -14.39 -12.93
C ILE A 116 -2.39 -14.52 -14.45
N THR A 117 -1.98 -13.44 -15.13
CA THR A 117 -1.77 -13.48 -16.58
C THR A 117 -0.65 -14.43 -16.97
N GLY A 118 0.40 -14.58 -16.16
CA GLY A 118 1.46 -15.57 -16.37
C GLY A 118 0.93 -17.01 -16.34
N VAL A 119 0.13 -17.35 -15.32
CA VAL A 119 -0.49 -18.69 -15.21
C VAL A 119 -1.46 -18.95 -16.37
N VAL A 120 -2.32 -17.99 -16.71
CA VAL A 120 -3.23 -18.10 -17.86
C VAL A 120 -2.45 -18.25 -19.16
N SER A 121 -1.38 -17.47 -19.35
CA SER A 121 -0.53 -17.53 -20.54
C SER A 121 0.14 -18.89 -20.68
N LEU A 122 0.56 -19.50 -19.57
CA LEU A 122 1.14 -20.84 -19.57
C LEU A 122 0.12 -21.90 -20.01
N ILE A 123 -1.11 -21.84 -19.51
CA ILE A 123 -2.19 -22.77 -19.89
C ILE A 123 -2.51 -22.61 -21.39
N VAL A 124 -2.69 -21.37 -21.85
CA VAL A 124 -2.96 -21.07 -23.26
C VAL A 124 -1.81 -21.52 -24.15
N SER A 125 -0.56 -21.27 -23.74
CA SER A 125 0.61 -21.71 -24.48
C SER A 125 0.67 -23.23 -24.57
N ALA A 126 0.42 -23.97 -23.49
CA ALA A 126 0.44 -25.42 -23.49
C ALA A 126 -0.62 -26.00 -24.45
N LEU A 127 -1.84 -25.47 -24.43
CA LEU A 127 -2.92 -25.90 -25.31
C LEU A 127 -2.61 -25.62 -26.79
N LEU A 128 -2.12 -24.42 -27.10
CA LEU A 128 -1.76 -24.03 -28.46
C LEU A 128 -0.55 -24.81 -28.98
N SER A 129 0.43 -25.13 -28.12
CA SER A 129 1.59 -25.93 -28.50
C SER A 129 1.20 -27.34 -28.94
N VAL A 130 0.26 -27.98 -28.23
CA VAL A 130 -0.27 -29.30 -28.63
C VAL A 130 -1.09 -29.20 -29.92
N TRP A 131 -1.89 -28.15 -30.08
CA TRP A 131 -2.77 -28.00 -31.24
C TRP A 131 -2.04 -27.62 -32.53
N LEU A 132 -0.97 -26.84 -32.44
CA LEU A 132 -0.18 -26.35 -33.57
C LEU A 132 1.12 -27.13 -33.80
N GLU A 133 1.38 -28.17 -32.99
CA GLU A 133 2.64 -28.93 -32.97
C GLU A 133 3.88 -28.02 -32.86
N LEU A 134 3.77 -26.95 -32.05
CA LEU A 134 4.88 -26.02 -31.83
C LEU A 134 5.96 -26.71 -31.00
N GLY A 135 7.18 -26.77 -31.52
CA GLY A 135 8.36 -27.15 -30.75
C GLY A 135 8.71 -26.12 -29.66
N ASP A 136 9.65 -26.47 -28.79
CA ASP A 136 10.04 -25.65 -27.63
C ASP A 136 10.31 -24.16 -27.96
N PRO A 137 11.05 -23.82 -29.04
CA PRO A 137 11.29 -22.41 -29.39
C PRO A 137 9.99 -21.65 -29.72
N GLY A 138 9.01 -22.35 -30.32
CA GLY A 138 7.70 -21.80 -30.64
C GLY A 138 6.88 -21.50 -29.39
N ALA A 139 6.93 -22.39 -28.39
CA ALA A 139 6.27 -22.17 -27.10
C ALA A 139 6.87 -20.97 -26.35
N PHE A 140 8.20 -20.82 -26.34
CA PHE A 140 8.87 -19.65 -25.77
C PHE A 140 8.51 -18.35 -26.50
N GLY A 141 8.45 -18.37 -27.84
CA GLY A 141 8.01 -17.24 -28.64
C GLY A 141 6.57 -16.83 -28.33
N LEU A 142 5.66 -17.80 -28.21
CA LEU A 142 4.27 -17.58 -27.84
C LEU A 142 4.13 -16.96 -26.45
N LEU A 143 4.87 -17.45 -25.46
CA LEU A 143 4.91 -16.86 -24.11
C LEU A 143 5.44 -15.42 -24.11
N ALA A 144 6.46 -15.12 -24.92
CA ALA A 144 6.98 -13.77 -25.07
C ALA A 144 5.93 -12.81 -25.67
N VAL A 145 5.18 -13.27 -26.68
CA VAL A 145 4.06 -12.49 -27.26
C VAL A 145 2.96 -12.25 -26.21
N LEU A 146 2.56 -13.29 -25.47
CA LEU A 146 1.56 -13.18 -24.40
C LEU A 146 2.01 -12.25 -23.27
N PHE A 147 3.29 -12.25 -22.92
CA PHE A 147 3.88 -11.27 -22.02
C PHE A 147 3.79 -9.85 -22.58
N GLY A 148 4.12 -9.65 -23.86
CA GLY A 148 4.01 -8.35 -24.53
C GLY A 148 2.58 -7.80 -24.56
N VAL A 149 1.60 -8.67 -24.80
CA VAL A 149 0.17 -8.33 -24.72
C VAL A 149 -0.20 -7.96 -23.28
N SER A 150 0.17 -8.79 -22.31
CA SER A 150 -0.07 -8.52 -20.89
C SER A 150 0.58 -7.22 -20.41
N TYR A 151 1.77 -6.90 -20.93
CA TYR A 151 2.49 -5.66 -20.63
C TYR A 151 1.81 -4.43 -21.26
N SER A 152 1.22 -4.57 -22.45
CA SER A 152 0.45 -3.51 -23.09
C SER A 152 -0.89 -3.27 -22.38
N LEU A 153 -1.49 -4.34 -21.86
CA LEU A 153 -2.67 -4.30 -21.01
C LEU A 153 -2.34 -3.99 -19.55
N ASP A 154 -1.06 -3.79 -19.21
CA ASP A 154 -0.63 -3.46 -17.86
C ASP A 154 -1.46 -2.27 -17.41
N PRO A 155 -2.29 -2.46 -16.39
CA PRO A 155 -3.18 -1.43 -15.96
C PRO A 155 -2.36 -0.41 -15.17
N LYS A 156 -1.68 0.47 -15.92
CA LYS A 156 -1.14 1.73 -15.43
C LYS A 156 -2.35 2.49 -14.93
N LYS A 157 -2.60 2.42 -13.63
CA LYS A 157 -3.77 3.05 -13.04
C LYS A 157 -3.72 4.53 -13.44
N LYS A 158 -4.67 4.94 -14.28
CA LYS A 158 -5.14 6.33 -14.38
C LYS A 158 -5.65 6.68 -12.98
N MET A 159 -4.74 7.02 -12.06
CA MET A 159 -5.08 7.79 -10.86
C MET A 159 -4.89 9.26 -11.24
N THR A 160 -5.60 9.70 -12.28
CA THR A 160 -5.81 11.10 -12.54
C THR A 160 -7.26 11.34 -12.17
N VAL A 161 -7.47 12.20 -11.17
CA VAL A 161 -8.75 12.83 -10.81
C VAL A 161 -9.76 11.95 -10.05
N GLU A 162 -9.61 11.88 -8.74
CA GLU A 162 -10.75 11.76 -7.80
C GLU A 162 -10.37 12.36 -6.42
N SER A 163 -9.56 13.43 -6.42
CA SER A 163 -9.29 14.26 -5.23
C SER A 163 -9.90 15.65 -5.34
N GLU A 164 -10.85 15.83 -6.27
CA GLU A 164 -11.69 17.02 -6.38
C GLU A 164 -13.13 16.55 -6.55
N THR A 165 -13.80 16.22 -5.44
CA THR A 165 -15.25 16.29 -5.29
C THR A 165 -15.61 16.28 -3.81
#